data_AF-A0A3R7NRS8-F1
#
_entry.id   AF-A0A3R7NRS8-F1
#
_cell.length_a   1.000
_cell.length_b   1.000
_cell.length_c   1.000
_cell.angle_alpha   90.00
_cell.angle_beta   90.00
_cell.angle_gamma   90.00
#
_symmetry.space_group_name_H-M   'P 1'
#
loop_
_entity.id
_entity.type
_entity.pdbx_description
1 polymer ?
#
loop_
_entity_poly.entity_id
_entity_poly.type
_entity_poly.pdbx_seq_one_letter_code
_entity_poly.pdbx_strand_id
1 'polypeptide(L)'
;MHDQRRVRREVDEASRERERAEVQAFTSLYDALMRQRAAHVYSEAVLLQLSELLCKNPEAYSMYNYRRNVLLHLWKEMRGKREEGVEAIEAAKEVTDMEGVPKAGASPPSRTEERDPRTAVKREMECLKEELRLSSKILLRDYKVYAAFVHRRWIFAQLKRLAKDAVLAATAADAAGVTGRGPSASVDCPEEVRFWSSVLMKEKEQCDALLAVDERNFHAWNYRRWALREIAQMEELLARYSVDAAEEAVPSVRQQQEEQPQSRGDAGGATPRGSFFTADELKELKFTTKMVQRNFSNYSAWHQRGLLIKTALQRLQQGTEDDVTRDAKLREAWAQLEEELGLFTTAIFCDPSDQSAWYYVQFLSRAADTLQHISPAHRAECSDFILRPIQACIELLTEEMRLGEETDMYWPRYYLFSVLLASCGCGNSNSDTKNRATAAVTALARDIRRALCHTDLPSDTSDIEEDRLWCLRELAAELVRADPMRAGMYRSLLAAAVS
;
A
#
# COMPACT_ATOMS: atom_id res chain seq x y z
N MET A 1 16.59 -3.59 20.23
CA MET A 1 17.21 -2.26 20.03
C MET A 1 16.25 -1.10 20.27
N HIS A 2 14.97 -1.22 19.92
CA HIS A 2 13.98 -0.15 20.20
C HIS A 2 13.32 -0.31 21.58
N ASP A 3 13.02 0.82 22.22
CA ASP A 3 12.23 0.98 23.46
C ASP A 3 12.62 0.10 24.66
N GLN A 4 13.85 -0.43 24.68
CA GLN A 4 14.36 -1.14 25.84
C GLN A 4 14.73 -0.14 26.93
N ARG A 5 13.79 0.10 27.85
CA ARG A 5 14.07 0.82 29.09
C ARG A 5 15.24 0.13 29.79
N ARG A 6 16.30 0.89 30.08
CA ARG A 6 17.45 0.39 30.86
C ARG A 6 16.99 0.15 32.31
N VAL A 7 16.47 -1.05 32.56
CA VAL A 7 16.14 -1.51 33.91
C VAL A 7 17.36 -2.21 34.47
N ARG A 8 17.85 -1.75 35.64
CA ARG A 8 18.87 -2.48 36.40
C ARG A 8 18.20 -3.74 36.95
N ARG A 9 18.34 -4.86 36.25
CA ARG A 9 17.90 -6.17 36.72
C ARG A 9 19.07 -6.86 37.40
N GLU A 10 18.94 -7.14 38.69
CA GLU A 10 19.78 -8.14 39.34
C GLU A 10 19.33 -9.52 38.85
N VAL A 11 19.97 -9.99 37.77
CA VAL A 11 19.72 -11.34 37.26
C VAL A 11 20.51 -12.32 38.13
N ASP A 12 19.82 -13.28 38.72
CA ASP A 12 20.38 -14.39 39.48
C ASP A 12 21.31 -15.26 38.60
N GLU A 13 22.30 -15.91 39.24
CA GLU A 13 23.29 -16.76 38.55
C GLU A 13 22.58 -17.83 37.69
N ALA A 14 21.51 -18.42 38.22
CA ALA A 14 20.74 -19.46 37.55
C ALA A 14 20.03 -18.97 36.27
N SER A 15 19.42 -17.77 36.27
CA SER A 15 18.84 -17.23 35.02
C SER A 15 19.91 -16.85 34.00
N ARG A 16 21.08 -16.36 34.44
CA ARG A 16 22.21 -16.10 33.51
C ARG A 16 22.70 -17.37 32.85
N GLU A 17 22.80 -18.48 33.59
CA GLU A 17 23.18 -19.77 33.02
C GLU A 17 22.14 -20.27 32.01
N ARG A 18 20.84 -20.12 32.30
CA ARG A 18 19.77 -20.46 31.36
C ARG A 18 19.83 -19.63 30.08
N GLU A 19 19.99 -18.31 30.18
CA GLU A 19 20.13 -17.43 29.02
C GLU A 19 21.38 -17.77 28.19
N ARG A 20 22.51 -18.06 28.83
CA ARG A 20 23.73 -18.52 28.14
C ARG A 20 23.51 -19.84 27.40
N ALA A 21 22.86 -20.81 28.03
CA ALA A 21 22.55 -22.09 27.41
C ALA A 21 21.61 -21.92 26.20
N GLU A 22 20.61 -21.04 26.30
CA GLU A 22 19.70 -20.72 25.20
C GLU A 22 20.45 -20.06 24.02
N VAL A 23 21.31 -19.08 24.30
CA VAL A 23 22.15 -18.44 23.28
C VAL A 23 23.08 -19.45 22.62
N GLN A 24 23.73 -20.33 23.39
CA GLN A 24 24.62 -21.35 22.84
C GLN A 24 23.88 -22.35 21.95
N ALA A 25 22.70 -22.80 22.37
CA ALA A 25 21.85 -23.67 21.57
C ALA A 25 21.41 -22.99 20.27
N PHE A 26 21.02 -21.70 20.34
CA PHE A 26 20.65 -20.91 19.18
C PHE A 26 21.82 -20.75 18.19
N THR A 27 23.00 -20.37 18.66
CA THR A 27 24.20 -20.21 17.81
C THR A 27 24.59 -21.53 17.17
N SER A 28 24.56 -22.63 17.93
CA SER A 28 24.87 -23.97 17.40
C SER A 28 23.90 -24.40 16.30
N LEU A 29 22.60 -24.13 16.48
CA LEU A 29 21.58 -24.38 15.46
C LEU A 29 21.79 -23.52 14.22
N TYR A 30 22.09 -22.24 14.40
CA TYR A 30 22.36 -21.31 13.31
C TYR A 30 23.56 -21.78 12.45
N ASP A 31 24.67 -22.13 13.09
CA ASP A 31 25.88 -22.61 12.42
C ASP A 31 25.66 -23.96 11.72
N ALA A 32 24.90 -24.86 12.35
CA ALA A 32 24.52 -26.13 11.73
C ALA A 32 23.70 -25.92 10.45
N LEU A 33 22.69 -25.05 10.48
CA LEU A 33 21.88 -24.71 9.31
C LEU A 33 22.71 -24.04 8.20
N MET A 34 23.66 -23.18 8.55
CA MET A 34 24.57 -22.59 7.57
C MET A 34 25.47 -23.62 6.90
N ARG A 35 26.00 -24.61 7.65
CA ARG A 35 26.77 -25.73 7.09
C ARG A 35 25.92 -26.60 6.19
N GLN A 36 24.71 -26.97 6.64
CA GLN A 36 23.77 -27.76 5.83
C GLN A 36 23.38 -27.04 4.54
N ARG A 37 23.17 -25.71 4.59
CA ARG A 37 22.92 -24.88 3.41
C ARG A 37 24.09 -24.93 2.43
N ALA A 38 25.32 -24.79 2.91
CA ALA A 38 26.52 -24.86 2.09
C ALA A 38 26.72 -26.25 1.45
N ALA A 39 26.30 -27.30 2.15
CA ALA A 39 26.29 -28.68 1.66
C ALA A 39 25.03 -29.03 0.83
N HIS A 40 24.15 -28.07 0.54
CA HIS A 40 22.90 -28.26 -0.22
C HIS A 40 21.98 -29.36 0.35
N VAL A 41 21.93 -29.50 1.67
CA VAL A 41 21.02 -30.46 2.32
C VAL A 41 19.60 -29.91 2.28
N TYR A 42 18.68 -30.61 1.62
CA TYR A 42 17.30 -30.20 1.48
C TYR A 42 16.37 -31.32 1.94
N SER A 43 15.77 -31.18 3.12
CA SER A 43 14.87 -32.19 3.69
C SER A 43 13.78 -31.57 4.57
N GLU A 44 12.73 -32.34 4.87
CA GLU A 44 11.67 -31.90 5.79
C GLU A 44 12.21 -31.61 7.21
N ALA A 45 13.21 -32.37 7.66
CA ALA A 45 13.87 -32.13 8.94
C ALA A 45 14.54 -30.75 9.00
N VAL A 46 15.15 -30.31 7.89
CA VAL A 46 15.72 -28.96 7.77
C VAL A 46 14.62 -27.89 7.84
N LEU A 47 13.44 -28.13 7.26
CA LEU A 47 12.31 -27.19 7.41
C LEU A 47 11.89 -27.01 8.86
N LEU A 48 11.85 -28.07 9.67
CA LEU A 48 11.52 -27.96 11.10
C LEU A 48 12.55 -27.13 11.86
N GLN A 49 13.84 -27.38 11.62
CA GLN A 49 14.95 -26.61 12.20
C GLN A 49 14.88 -25.13 11.81
N LEU A 50 14.59 -24.84 10.53
CA LEU A 50 14.41 -23.47 10.04
C LEU A 50 13.20 -22.80 10.69
N SER A 51 12.09 -23.52 10.89
CA SER A 51 10.90 -22.98 11.57
C SER A 51 11.21 -22.60 13.01
N GLU A 52 11.94 -23.45 13.74
CA GLU A 52 12.36 -23.17 15.11
C GLU A 52 13.24 -21.91 15.17
N LEU A 53 14.26 -21.84 14.29
CA LEU A 53 15.17 -20.71 14.25
C LEU A 53 14.46 -19.42 13.89
N LEU A 54 13.62 -19.40 12.86
CA LEU A 54 12.87 -18.20 12.44
C LEU A 54 11.84 -17.77 13.50
N CYS A 55 11.26 -18.73 14.24
CA CYS A 55 10.46 -18.42 15.41
C CYS A 55 11.30 -17.78 16.52
N LYS A 56 12.62 -17.93 16.61
CA LYS A 56 13.46 -17.24 17.61
C LYS A 56 14.02 -15.92 17.07
N ASN A 57 14.57 -15.95 15.85
CA ASN A 57 15.12 -14.80 15.15
C ASN A 57 14.48 -14.64 13.76
N PRO A 58 13.41 -13.85 13.65
CA PRO A 58 12.70 -13.65 12.39
C PRO A 58 13.42 -12.68 11.44
N GLU A 59 14.51 -12.04 11.86
CA GLU A 59 15.34 -11.16 11.01
C GLU A 59 16.40 -11.94 10.21
N ALA A 60 16.51 -13.26 10.42
CA ALA A 60 17.50 -14.10 9.75
C ALA A 60 17.15 -14.33 8.26
N TYR A 61 17.37 -13.31 7.42
CA TYR A 61 17.01 -13.31 5.99
C TYR A 61 17.56 -14.52 5.21
N SER A 62 18.82 -14.90 5.48
CA SER A 62 19.46 -16.08 4.88
C SER A 62 18.69 -17.38 5.13
N MET A 63 17.99 -17.49 6.26
CA MET A 63 17.20 -18.68 6.62
C MET A 63 15.89 -18.75 5.85
N TYR A 64 15.27 -17.61 5.51
CA TYR A 64 14.16 -17.60 4.56
C TYR A 64 14.59 -18.03 3.16
N ASN A 65 15.75 -17.56 2.68
CA ASN A 65 16.30 -18.02 1.40
C ASN A 65 16.55 -19.52 1.39
N TYR A 66 17.18 -20.04 2.45
CA TYR A 66 17.43 -21.47 2.57
C TYR A 66 16.11 -22.26 2.62
N ARG A 67 15.12 -21.79 3.39
CA ARG A 67 13.79 -22.39 3.46
C ARG A 67 13.11 -22.45 2.09
N ARG A 68 13.15 -21.37 1.31
CA ARG A 68 12.62 -21.34 -0.06
C ARG A 68 13.30 -22.38 -0.96
N ASN A 69 14.64 -22.50 -0.88
CA ASN A 69 15.38 -23.50 -1.66
C ASN A 69 14.99 -24.93 -1.27
N VAL A 70 14.84 -25.22 0.03
CA VAL A 70 14.41 -26.53 0.51
C VAL A 70 13.00 -26.85 -0.02
N LEU A 71 12.04 -25.93 0.10
CA LEU A 71 10.67 -26.11 -0.41
C LEU A 71 10.66 -26.40 -1.92
N LEU A 72 11.36 -25.57 -2.71
CA LEU A 72 11.45 -25.75 -4.17
C LEU A 72 12.08 -27.10 -4.55
N HIS A 73 13.09 -27.55 -3.80
CA HIS A 73 13.71 -28.86 -4.02
C HIS A 73 12.72 -29.99 -3.72
N LEU A 74 12.06 -29.98 -2.56
CA LEU A 74 11.07 -31.00 -2.19
C LEU A 74 9.92 -31.06 -3.19
N TRP A 75 9.42 -29.91 -3.66
CA TRP A 75 8.39 -29.86 -4.71
C TRP A 75 8.89 -30.38 -6.06
N LYS A 76 10.17 -30.16 -6.39
CA LYS A 76 10.79 -30.76 -7.58
C LYS A 76 10.89 -32.28 -7.45
N GLU A 77 11.32 -32.81 -6.32
CA GLU A 77 11.39 -34.26 -6.09
C GLU A 77 10.01 -34.92 -6.13
N MET A 78 8.99 -34.28 -5.55
CA MET A 78 7.60 -34.76 -5.64
C MET A 78 7.11 -34.83 -7.10
N ARG A 79 7.53 -33.87 -7.94
CA ARG A 79 7.25 -33.87 -9.38
C ARG A 79 8.15 -34.80 -10.17
N GLY A 80 9.38 -35.09 -9.73
CA GLY A 80 10.35 -35.94 -10.44
C GLY A 80 10.11 -37.44 -10.22
N LYS A 81 9.68 -37.85 -9.02
CA LYS A 81 9.19 -39.22 -8.73
C LYS A 81 8.00 -39.64 -9.62
N ARG A 82 7.42 -38.69 -10.35
CA ARG A 82 6.41 -38.85 -11.41
C ARG A 82 6.99 -39.44 -12.70
N GLU A 83 8.16 -38.99 -13.14
CA GLU A 83 8.72 -39.30 -14.47
C GLU A 83 9.37 -40.69 -14.47
N GLU A 84 10.25 -40.97 -13.50
CA GLU A 84 10.85 -42.30 -13.31
C GLU A 84 9.80 -43.39 -13.06
N GLY A 85 8.68 -43.01 -12.44
CA GLY A 85 7.57 -43.92 -12.17
C GLY A 85 6.72 -44.25 -13.39
N VAL A 86 6.59 -43.34 -14.36
CA VAL A 86 5.84 -43.55 -15.62
C VAL A 86 6.69 -44.36 -16.60
N GLU A 87 7.98 -44.05 -16.73
CA GLU A 87 8.94 -44.83 -17.54
C GLU A 87 9.05 -46.28 -17.05
N ALA A 88 9.05 -46.52 -15.73
CA ALA A 88 9.06 -47.88 -15.17
C ALA A 88 7.74 -48.65 -15.41
N ILE A 89 6.59 -47.97 -15.52
CA ILE A 89 5.32 -48.62 -15.89
C ILE A 89 5.27 -48.91 -17.39
N GLU A 90 5.74 -47.99 -18.24
CA GLU A 90 5.80 -48.21 -19.69
C GLU A 90 6.78 -49.34 -20.05
N ALA A 91 7.96 -49.37 -19.42
CA ALA A 91 8.90 -50.48 -19.55
C ALA A 91 8.32 -51.82 -19.03
N ALA A 92 7.55 -51.80 -17.94
CA ALA A 92 6.88 -53.00 -17.44
C ALA A 92 5.75 -53.48 -18.37
N LYS A 93 5.05 -52.55 -19.04
CA LYS A 93 4.03 -52.88 -20.05
C LYS A 93 4.63 -53.47 -21.32
N GLU A 94 5.75 -52.94 -21.80
CA GLU A 94 6.49 -53.50 -22.95
C GLU A 94 7.05 -54.90 -22.67
N VAL A 95 7.44 -55.20 -21.42
CA VAL A 95 7.89 -56.54 -21.02
C VAL A 95 6.72 -57.53 -20.90
N THR A 96 5.52 -57.07 -20.51
CA THR A 96 4.33 -57.94 -20.41
C THR A 96 3.65 -58.26 -21.75
N ASP A 97 3.90 -57.49 -22.81
CA ASP A 97 3.33 -57.74 -24.16
C ASP A 97 4.10 -58.82 -24.96
N MET A 98 5.17 -59.39 -24.41
CA MET A 98 5.99 -60.44 -25.06
C MET A 98 5.71 -61.88 -24.57
N GLU A 99 4.98 -62.09 -23.47
CA GLU A 99 4.64 -63.43 -22.98
C GLU A 99 3.12 -63.63 -22.87
N GLY A 100 2.51 -64.12 -23.94
CA GLY A 100 1.10 -64.49 -23.96
C GLY A 100 0.83 -65.87 -23.36
N VAL A 101 0.35 -65.94 -22.11
CA VAL A 101 -0.54 -67.01 -21.59
C VAL A 101 -1.39 -66.47 -20.42
N PRO A 102 -2.71 -66.76 -20.33
CA PRO A 102 -3.58 -66.27 -19.25
C PRO A 102 -3.57 -67.19 -18.04
N LYS A 103 -3.61 -66.64 -16.82
CA LYS A 103 -4.18 -67.36 -15.67
C LYS A 103 -4.71 -66.47 -14.56
N ALA A 104 -5.88 -66.88 -14.07
CA ALA A 104 -6.75 -66.23 -13.12
C ALA A 104 -6.21 -66.24 -11.67
N GLY A 105 -6.68 -65.26 -10.89
CA GLY A 105 -6.97 -65.45 -9.47
C GLY A 105 -5.87 -65.05 -8.47
N ALA A 106 -5.63 -63.75 -8.31
CA ALA A 106 -5.23 -63.16 -7.03
C ALA A 106 -5.39 -61.63 -7.11
N SER A 107 -6.36 -61.08 -6.39
CA SER A 107 -6.48 -59.62 -6.22
C SER A 107 -5.27 -59.11 -5.42
N PRO A 108 -4.47 -58.17 -5.93
CA PRO A 108 -3.53 -57.42 -5.09
C PRO A 108 -4.33 -56.43 -4.22
N PRO A 109 -3.83 -56.05 -3.03
CA PRO A 109 -4.48 -55.01 -2.25
C PRO A 109 -4.43 -53.70 -3.05
N SER A 110 -5.58 -53.06 -3.17
CA SER A 110 -5.77 -51.77 -3.82
C SER A 110 -4.98 -50.66 -3.11
N ARG A 111 -3.69 -50.51 -3.45
CA ARG A 111 -2.95 -49.25 -3.29
C ARG A 111 -3.09 -48.46 -4.58
N THR A 112 -4.31 -47.99 -4.85
CA THR A 112 -4.65 -47.19 -6.03
C THR A 112 -4.87 -45.72 -5.68
N GLU A 113 -4.37 -45.25 -4.53
CA GLU A 113 -4.57 -43.86 -4.08
C GLU A 113 -3.37 -42.92 -4.33
N GLU A 114 -2.22 -43.41 -4.80
CA GLU A 114 -1.02 -42.56 -4.93
C GLU A 114 -0.44 -42.55 -6.36
N ARG A 115 -1.12 -41.91 -7.32
CA ARG A 115 -0.49 -41.52 -8.61
C ARG A 115 -1.26 -40.49 -9.45
N ASP A 116 -2.03 -39.59 -8.82
CA ASP A 116 -2.71 -38.49 -9.52
C ASP A 116 -1.87 -37.19 -9.45
N PRO A 117 -1.57 -36.51 -10.57
CA PRO A 117 -1.01 -35.15 -10.59
C PRO A 117 -1.71 -34.16 -9.64
N ARG A 118 -3.03 -34.32 -9.43
CA ARG A 118 -3.81 -33.52 -8.48
C ARG A 118 -3.34 -33.70 -7.04
N THR A 119 -2.85 -34.89 -6.66
CA THR A 119 -2.34 -35.17 -5.31
C THR A 119 -1.04 -34.43 -5.03
N ALA A 120 -0.17 -34.24 -6.01
CA ALA A 120 1.08 -33.48 -5.85
C ALA A 120 0.81 -31.98 -5.67
N VAL A 121 -0.06 -31.40 -6.50
CA VAL A 121 -0.48 -30.00 -6.38
C VAL A 121 -1.14 -29.75 -5.02
N LYS A 122 -1.99 -30.67 -4.56
CA LYS A 122 -2.60 -30.61 -3.23
C LYS A 122 -1.57 -30.61 -2.10
N ARG A 123 -0.51 -31.42 -2.20
CA ARG A 123 0.61 -31.42 -1.23
C ARG A 123 1.39 -30.11 -1.26
N GLU A 124 1.64 -29.53 -2.44
CA GLU A 124 2.25 -28.19 -2.56
C GLU A 124 1.39 -27.10 -1.88
N MET A 125 0.07 -27.15 -2.09
CA MET A 125 -0.88 -26.21 -1.46
C MET A 125 -0.90 -26.33 0.06
N GLU A 126 -0.91 -27.54 0.62
CA GLU A 126 -0.84 -27.74 2.08
C GLU A 126 0.52 -27.26 2.64
N CYS A 127 1.64 -27.46 1.93
CA CYS A 127 2.92 -26.86 2.32
C CYS A 127 2.84 -25.32 2.37
N LEU A 128 2.27 -24.68 1.34
CA LEU A 128 2.10 -23.23 1.30
C LEU A 128 1.20 -22.71 2.43
N LYS A 129 0.19 -23.47 2.81
CA LYS A 129 -0.69 -23.17 3.95
C LYS A 129 0.08 -23.22 5.28
N GLU A 130 0.95 -24.20 5.49
CA GLU A 130 1.84 -24.23 6.66
C GLU A 130 2.82 -23.05 6.67
N GLU A 131 3.35 -22.66 5.51
CA GLU A 131 4.20 -21.46 5.39
C GLU A 131 3.47 -20.17 5.79
N LEU A 132 2.18 -20.04 5.40
CA LEU A 132 1.35 -18.90 5.82
C LEU A 132 1.15 -18.91 7.34
N ARG A 133 0.93 -20.07 7.96
CA ARG A 133 0.80 -20.17 9.42
C ARG A 133 2.08 -19.75 10.13
N LEU A 134 3.25 -20.21 9.66
CA LEU A 134 4.55 -19.78 10.20
C LEU A 134 4.74 -18.27 10.06
N SER A 135 4.50 -17.73 8.86
CA SER A 135 4.59 -16.29 8.59
C SER A 135 3.66 -15.48 9.49
N SER A 136 2.40 -15.91 9.66
CA SER A 136 1.44 -15.24 10.54
C SER A 136 1.87 -15.29 12.00
N LYS A 137 2.40 -16.42 12.49
CA LYS A 137 2.94 -16.52 13.85
C LYS A 137 4.07 -15.52 14.09
N ILE A 138 4.95 -15.34 13.10
CA ILE A 138 6.05 -14.37 13.17
C ILE A 138 5.51 -12.94 13.19
N LEU A 139 4.63 -12.58 12.25
CA LEU A 139 4.08 -11.22 12.12
C LEU A 139 3.17 -10.81 13.29
N LEU A 140 2.46 -11.75 13.91
CA LEU A 140 1.67 -11.47 15.12
C LEU A 140 2.54 -11.16 16.33
N ARG A 141 3.75 -11.72 16.40
CA ARG A 141 4.69 -11.42 17.47
C ARG A 141 5.48 -10.15 17.20
N ASP A 142 5.97 -10.00 15.97
CA ASP A 142 6.72 -8.83 15.53
C ASP A 142 6.29 -8.44 14.11
N TYR A 143 5.41 -7.45 14.05
CA TYR A 143 4.82 -6.94 12.82
C TYR A 143 5.74 -5.99 12.05
N LYS A 144 6.98 -5.79 12.51
CA LYS A 144 7.99 -4.93 11.87
C LYS A 144 9.02 -5.74 11.06
N VAL A 145 8.96 -7.07 11.12
CA VAL A 145 9.91 -7.94 10.43
C VAL A 145 9.70 -7.89 8.92
N TYR A 146 10.59 -7.18 8.22
CA TYR A 146 10.56 -7.04 6.77
C TYR A 146 10.72 -8.39 6.04
N ALA A 147 11.64 -9.23 6.51
CA ALA A 147 11.92 -10.54 5.90
C ALA A 147 10.68 -11.46 5.86
N ALA A 148 9.84 -11.39 6.90
CA ALA A 148 8.60 -12.15 6.98
C ALA A 148 7.59 -11.72 5.92
N PHE A 149 7.42 -10.41 5.68
CA PHE A 149 6.57 -9.91 4.59
C PHE A 149 7.10 -10.30 3.21
N VAL A 150 8.42 -10.24 3.00
CA VAL A 150 9.04 -10.67 1.73
C VAL A 150 8.81 -12.16 1.47
N HIS A 151 8.98 -13.00 2.49
CA HIS A 151 8.66 -14.42 2.38
C HIS A 151 7.18 -14.66 2.10
N ARG A 152 6.29 -13.91 2.77
CA ARG A 152 4.85 -14.00 2.54
C ARG A 152 4.47 -13.69 1.09
N ARG A 153 5.05 -12.64 0.50
CA ARG A 153 4.88 -12.32 -0.94
C ARG A 153 5.34 -13.46 -1.84
N TRP A 154 6.45 -14.12 -1.50
CA TRP A 154 6.92 -15.29 -2.25
C TRP A 154 5.93 -16.45 -2.20
N ILE A 155 5.30 -16.73 -1.05
CA ILE A 155 4.24 -17.74 -0.93
C ILE A 155 3.11 -17.44 -1.91
N PHE A 156 2.63 -16.20 -1.96
CA PHE A 156 1.57 -15.81 -2.89
C PHE A 156 1.99 -15.87 -4.36
N ALA A 157 3.25 -15.60 -4.67
CA ALA A 157 3.76 -15.83 -6.02
C ALA A 157 3.66 -17.32 -6.42
N GLN A 158 3.90 -18.25 -5.49
CA GLN A 158 3.71 -19.69 -5.73
C GLN A 158 2.22 -20.05 -5.86
N LEU A 159 1.35 -19.53 -5.00
CA LEU A 159 -0.11 -19.75 -5.09
C LEU A 159 -0.67 -19.26 -6.42
N LYS A 160 -0.25 -18.06 -6.86
CA LYS A 160 -0.63 -17.49 -8.15
C LYS A 160 -0.14 -18.33 -9.33
N ARG A 161 1.07 -18.90 -9.24
CA ARG A 161 1.59 -19.85 -10.25
C ARG A 161 0.68 -21.07 -10.34
N LEU A 162 0.39 -21.72 -9.20
CA LEU A 162 -0.48 -22.90 -9.16
C LEU A 162 -1.88 -22.59 -9.71
N ALA A 163 -2.46 -21.44 -9.36
CA ALA A 163 -3.73 -20.99 -9.90
C ALA A 163 -3.67 -20.83 -11.43
N LYS A 164 -2.65 -20.16 -11.98
CA LYS A 164 -2.47 -20.01 -13.43
C LYS A 164 -2.31 -21.34 -14.16
N ASP A 165 -1.48 -22.23 -13.62
CA ASP A 165 -1.23 -23.56 -14.20
C ASP A 165 -2.54 -24.38 -14.22
N ALA A 166 -3.33 -24.32 -13.14
CA ALA A 166 -4.62 -25.00 -13.05
C ALA A 166 -5.62 -24.48 -14.08
N VAL A 167 -5.66 -23.16 -14.32
CA VAL A 167 -6.58 -22.65 -15.33
C VAL A 167 -6.13 -22.97 -16.76
N LEU A 168 -4.83 -22.89 -17.05
CA LEU A 168 -4.30 -23.32 -18.35
C LEU A 168 -4.64 -24.79 -18.63
N ALA A 169 -4.49 -25.67 -17.62
CA ALA A 169 -4.86 -27.07 -17.73
C ALA A 169 -6.37 -27.27 -17.98
N ALA A 170 -7.23 -26.50 -17.32
CA ALA A 170 -8.68 -26.53 -17.55
C ALA A 170 -9.03 -26.12 -18.99
N THR A 171 -8.48 -25.00 -19.47
CA THR A 171 -8.74 -24.53 -20.85
C THR A 171 -8.24 -25.50 -21.93
N ALA A 172 -7.12 -26.18 -21.68
CA ALA A 172 -6.61 -27.19 -22.59
C ALA A 172 -7.48 -28.46 -22.63
N ALA A 173 -8.05 -28.86 -21.49
CA ALA A 173 -8.96 -30.00 -21.41
C ALA A 173 -10.29 -29.73 -22.15
N ASP A 174 -10.80 -28.49 -22.05
CA ASP A 174 -11.99 -28.04 -22.78
C ASP A 174 -11.73 -28.00 -24.29
N ALA A 175 -10.60 -27.45 -24.73
CA ALA A 175 -10.22 -27.40 -26.15
C ALA A 175 -10.00 -28.79 -26.77
N ALA A 176 -9.55 -29.77 -25.97
CA ALA A 176 -9.35 -31.15 -26.41
C ALA A 176 -10.65 -31.98 -26.46
N GLY A 177 -11.81 -31.41 -26.10
CA GLY A 177 -13.10 -32.11 -26.11
C GLY A 177 -13.18 -33.30 -25.15
N VAL A 178 -12.25 -33.38 -24.18
CA VAL A 178 -12.16 -34.49 -23.22
C VAL A 178 -13.34 -34.47 -22.24
N THR A 179 -13.90 -33.30 -22.01
CA THR A 179 -15.17 -33.14 -21.29
C THR A 179 -16.32 -33.19 -22.30
N GLY A 180 -16.90 -34.37 -22.52
CA GLY A 180 -18.14 -34.53 -23.30
C GLY A 180 -19.34 -33.88 -22.62
N ARG A 181 -19.33 -32.55 -22.46
CA ARG A 181 -20.30 -31.79 -21.68
C ARG A 181 -20.91 -30.69 -22.55
N GLY A 182 -22.25 -30.65 -22.58
CA GLY A 182 -23.02 -29.71 -23.40
C GLY A 182 -22.81 -28.25 -23.02
N PRO A 183 -23.27 -27.31 -23.87
CA PRO A 183 -22.89 -25.88 -23.87
C PRO A 183 -23.40 -25.03 -22.70
N SER A 184 -23.94 -25.61 -21.62
CA SER A 184 -24.58 -24.86 -20.51
C SER A 184 -24.10 -25.23 -19.10
N ALA A 185 -23.07 -26.07 -18.95
CA ALA A 185 -22.54 -26.38 -17.62
C ALA A 185 -21.41 -25.41 -17.24
N SER A 186 -21.63 -24.59 -16.20
CA SER A 186 -20.59 -23.75 -15.62
C SER A 186 -19.33 -24.58 -15.30
N VAL A 187 -18.19 -24.19 -15.83
CA VAL A 187 -16.90 -24.78 -15.47
C VAL A 187 -16.68 -24.51 -13.97
N ASP A 188 -16.64 -25.57 -13.16
CA ASP A 188 -16.31 -25.42 -11.74
C ASP A 188 -14.90 -24.84 -11.62
N CYS A 189 -14.78 -23.66 -11.02
CA CYS A 189 -13.51 -22.98 -10.84
C CYS A 189 -12.50 -23.91 -10.14
N PRO A 190 -11.25 -24.05 -10.64
CA PRO A 190 -10.25 -24.95 -10.05
C PRO A 190 -10.02 -24.70 -8.55
N GLU A 191 -9.67 -25.75 -7.80
CA GLU A 191 -9.47 -25.65 -6.34
C GLU A 191 -8.34 -24.69 -5.98
N GLU A 192 -7.28 -24.69 -6.78
CA GLU A 192 -6.10 -23.83 -6.67
C GLU A 192 -6.49 -22.36 -6.74
N VAL A 193 -7.39 -22.02 -7.66
CA VAL A 193 -7.89 -20.66 -7.88
C VAL A 193 -8.78 -20.22 -6.73
N ARG A 194 -9.72 -21.08 -6.30
CA ARG A 194 -10.57 -20.82 -5.13
C ARG A 194 -9.74 -20.62 -3.85
N PHE A 195 -8.73 -21.46 -3.64
CA PHE A 195 -7.83 -21.36 -2.51
C PHE A 195 -7.01 -20.07 -2.54
N TRP A 196 -6.35 -19.77 -3.66
CA TRP A 196 -5.59 -18.53 -3.84
C TRP A 196 -6.46 -17.31 -3.58
N SER A 197 -7.68 -17.28 -4.12
CA SER A 197 -8.61 -16.17 -3.94
C SER A 197 -9.05 -15.99 -2.49
N SER A 198 -9.48 -17.07 -1.85
CA SER A 198 -9.88 -17.04 -0.44
C SER A 198 -8.76 -16.55 0.48
N VAL A 199 -7.53 -17.03 0.26
CA VAL A 199 -6.38 -16.68 1.08
C VAL A 199 -5.94 -15.24 0.83
N LEU A 200 -5.98 -14.76 -0.42
CA LEU A 200 -5.60 -13.39 -0.75
C LEU A 200 -6.58 -12.36 -0.16
N MET A 201 -7.88 -12.66 -0.12
CA MET A 201 -8.86 -11.80 0.56
C MET A 201 -8.58 -11.68 2.06
N LYS A 202 -8.15 -12.77 2.71
CA LYS A 202 -7.72 -12.75 4.12
C LYS A 202 -6.46 -11.90 4.36
N GLU A 203 -5.62 -11.68 3.34
CA GLU A 203 -4.46 -10.78 3.48
C GLU A 203 -4.88 -9.32 3.67
N LYS A 204 -5.96 -8.91 3.02
CA LYS A 204 -6.51 -7.56 3.22
C LYS A 204 -6.96 -7.38 4.67
N GLU A 205 -7.68 -8.37 5.21
CA GLU A 205 -8.11 -8.38 6.61
C GLU A 205 -6.93 -8.42 7.58
N GLN A 206 -5.87 -9.16 7.27
CA GLN A 206 -4.65 -9.17 8.07
C GLN A 206 -3.95 -7.82 8.06
N CYS A 207 -3.91 -7.12 6.91
CA CYS A 207 -3.41 -5.74 6.85
C CYS A 207 -4.24 -4.81 7.73
N ASP A 208 -5.58 -4.92 7.69
CA ASP A 208 -6.48 -4.14 8.53
C ASP A 208 -6.20 -4.39 10.02
N ALA A 209 -6.00 -5.65 10.43
CA ALA A 209 -5.64 -6.02 11.80
C ALA A 209 -4.27 -5.45 12.23
N LEU A 210 -3.26 -5.50 11.36
CA LEU A 210 -1.94 -4.93 11.66
C LEU A 210 -1.99 -3.40 11.80
N LEU A 211 -2.77 -2.72 10.96
CA LEU A 211 -2.96 -1.27 11.02
C LEU A 211 -3.89 -0.83 12.17
N ALA A 212 -4.71 -1.74 12.70
CA ALA A 212 -5.44 -1.51 13.94
C ALA A 212 -4.52 -1.53 15.16
N VAL A 213 -3.45 -2.34 15.14
CA VAL A 213 -2.43 -2.41 16.20
C VAL A 213 -1.43 -1.24 16.10
N ASP A 214 -0.89 -1.00 14.91
CA ASP A 214 0.02 0.11 14.62
C ASP A 214 -0.36 0.75 13.29
N GLU A 215 -1.11 1.84 13.38
CA GLU A 215 -1.63 2.56 12.21
C GLU A 215 -0.55 3.27 11.38
N ARG A 216 0.65 3.43 11.94
CA ARG A 216 1.81 4.03 11.29
C ARG A 216 2.81 2.97 10.80
N ASN A 217 2.46 1.69 10.89
CA ASN A 217 3.30 0.61 10.40
C ASN A 217 3.48 0.67 8.88
N PHE A 218 4.60 1.24 8.45
CA PHE A 218 4.97 1.36 7.04
C PHE A 218 5.05 0.01 6.32
N HIS A 219 5.46 -1.07 6.99
CA HIS A 219 5.50 -2.41 6.39
C HIS A 219 4.09 -2.93 6.08
N ALA A 220 3.14 -2.74 7.00
CA ALA A 220 1.74 -3.10 6.79
C ALA A 220 1.11 -2.27 5.65
N TRP A 221 1.39 -0.97 5.58
CA TRP A 221 0.92 -0.12 4.46
C TRP A 221 1.49 -0.53 3.11
N ASN A 222 2.80 -0.83 3.04
CA ASN A 222 3.41 -1.37 1.82
C ASN A 222 2.81 -2.71 1.41
N TYR A 223 2.62 -3.59 2.38
CA TYR A 223 2.08 -4.92 2.14
C TYR A 223 0.61 -4.83 1.70
N ARG A 224 -0.18 -3.93 2.29
CA ARG A 224 -1.55 -3.62 1.86
C ARG A 224 -1.60 -3.18 0.40
N ARG A 225 -0.75 -2.24 -0.01
CA ARG A 225 -0.67 -1.81 -1.42
C ARG A 225 -0.39 -2.98 -2.36
N TRP A 226 0.54 -3.85 -1.99
CA TRP A 226 0.83 -5.05 -2.75
C TRP A 226 -0.39 -5.99 -2.78
N ALA A 227 -1.04 -6.25 -1.65
CA ALA A 227 -2.19 -7.15 -1.56
C ALA A 227 -3.37 -6.64 -2.41
N LEU A 228 -3.71 -5.35 -2.34
CA LEU A 228 -4.76 -4.75 -3.16
C LEU A 228 -4.45 -4.87 -4.66
N ARG A 229 -3.18 -4.67 -5.06
CA ARG A 229 -2.77 -4.88 -6.46
C ARG A 229 -2.93 -6.34 -6.88
N GLU A 230 -2.55 -7.29 -6.03
CA GLU A 230 -2.72 -8.72 -6.35
C GLU A 230 -4.20 -9.11 -6.40
N ILE A 231 -5.07 -8.54 -5.55
CA ILE A 231 -6.52 -8.76 -5.58
C ILE A 231 -7.09 -8.27 -6.91
N ALA A 232 -6.74 -7.06 -7.35
CA ALA A 232 -7.19 -6.55 -8.64
C ALA A 232 -6.74 -7.44 -9.82
N GLN A 233 -5.50 -7.91 -9.81
CA GLN A 233 -4.99 -8.84 -10.85
C GLN A 233 -5.67 -10.21 -10.80
N MET A 234 -6.03 -10.67 -9.60
CA MET A 234 -6.79 -11.89 -9.41
C MET A 234 -8.20 -11.76 -9.97
N GLU A 235 -8.91 -10.68 -9.64
CA GLU A 235 -10.25 -10.41 -10.14
C GLU A 235 -10.26 -10.29 -11.66
N GLU A 236 -9.27 -9.60 -12.25
CA GLU A 236 -9.10 -9.51 -13.70
C GLU A 236 -8.88 -10.89 -14.33
N LEU A 237 -8.03 -11.72 -13.73
CA LEU A 237 -7.77 -13.08 -14.20
C LEU A 237 -9.05 -13.92 -14.14
N LEU A 238 -9.79 -13.87 -13.03
CA LEU A 238 -11.06 -14.58 -12.86
C LEU A 238 -12.13 -14.13 -13.85
N ALA A 239 -12.19 -12.83 -14.13
CA ALA A 239 -13.11 -12.27 -15.12
C ALA A 239 -12.81 -12.79 -16.53
N ARG A 240 -11.54 -12.86 -16.93
CA ARG A 240 -11.13 -13.44 -18.23
C ARG A 240 -11.52 -14.90 -18.40
N TYR A 241 -11.54 -15.67 -17.32
CA TYR A 241 -11.96 -17.08 -17.36
C TYR A 241 -13.47 -17.29 -17.25
N SER A 242 -14.19 -16.29 -16.79
CA SER A 242 -15.66 -16.30 -16.75
C SER A 242 -16.29 -15.69 -18.01
N VAL A 243 -15.50 -15.28 -19.01
CA VAL A 243 -15.98 -14.61 -20.24
C VAL A 243 -15.30 -15.17 -21.49
N ASP A 244 -15.95 -16.17 -22.07
CA ASP A 244 -16.18 -16.36 -23.52
C ASP A 244 -17.63 -16.87 -23.72
N ALA A 245 -18.55 -16.43 -22.84
CA ALA A 245 -19.97 -16.77 -22.89
C ALA A 245 -20.80 -15.52 -23.21
N ALA A 246 -21.10 -15.39 -24.51
CA ALA A 246 -22.24 -14.70 -25.12
C ALA A 246 -22.43 -13.18 -24.86
N GLU A 247 -22.13 -12.39 -25.90
CA GLU A 247 -23.00 -11.29 -26.29
C GLU A 247 -24.41 -11.85 -26.59
N GLU A 248 -25.42 -11.44 -25.81
CA GLU A 248 -26.69 -10.86 -26.29
C GLU A 248 -27.82 -10.91 -25.23
N ALA A 249 -28.53 -9.78 -25.17
CA ALA A 249 -29.94 -9.57 -24.80
C ALA A 249 -30.40 -9.74 -23.33
N VAL A 250 -30.69 -8.58 -22.72
CA VAL A 250 -31.64 -8.35 -21.62
C VAL A 250 -33.07 -8.32 -22.22
N PRO A 251 -34.13 -8.85 -21.54
CA PRO A 251 -35.00 -7.95 -20.77
C PRO A 251 -35.58 -8.50 -19.44
N SER A 252 -35.62 -7.57 -18.49
CA SER A 252 -36.44 -7.38 -17.28
C SER A 252 -37.74 -8.20 -17.12
N VAL A 253 -38.12 -8.54 -15.86
CA VAL A 253 -39.37 -8.04 -15.20
C VAL A 253 -39.64 -8.66 -13.80
N ARG A 254 -39.91 -7.75 -12.85
CA ARG A 254 -40.77 -7.76 -11.63
C ARG A 254 -40.34 -8.36 -10.28
N GLN A 255 -40.32 -7.41 -9.33
CA GLN A 255 -40.27 -7.47 -7.87
C GLN A 255 -41.63 -7.80 -7.23
N GLN A 256 -41.59 -8.38 -6.02
CA GLN A 256 -42.51 -8.16 -4.89
C GLN A 256 -41.64 -8.19 -3.62
N GLN A 257 -41.23 -7.04 -3.05
CA GLN A 257 -41.86 -6.21 -2.01
C GLN A 257 -42.07 -6.87 -0.64
N GLU A 258 -41.26 -6.44 0.34
CA GLU A 258 -41.66 -6.18 1.74
C GLU A 258 -40.92 -4.91 2.24
N GLU A 259 -41.68 -3.99 2.83
CA GLU A 259 -41.38 -2.58 3.20
C GLU A 259 -40.77 -2.49 4.63
N GLN A 260 -39.92 -1.54 5.05
CA GLN A 260 -40.07 -0.07 5.31
C GLN A 260 -38.70 0.50 5.84
N PRO A 261 -38.53 1.80 6.18
CA PRO A 261 -38.63 2.99 5.34
C PRO A 261 -37.30 3.80 5.25
N GLN A 262 -37.10 4.28 4.03
CA GLN A 262 -36.18 5.24 3.42
C GLN A 262 -35.47 6.32 4.29
N SER A 263 -34.13 6.30 4.24
CA SER A 263 -33.36 7.27 3.42
C SER A 263 -32.19 6.54 2.75
N ARG A 264 -32.39 6.06 1.51
CA ARG A 264 -31.41 5.27 0.76
C ARG A 264 -31.54 5.56 -0.74
N GLY A 265 -30.41 5.86 -1.36
CA GLY A 265 -30.04 5.32 -2.67
C GLY A 265 -28.69 4.62 -2.48
N ASP A 266 -28.70 3.29 -2.42
CA ASP A 266 -27.54 2.43 -2.11
C ASP A 266 -27.12 1.60 -3.33
N ALA A 267 -25.83 1.28 -3.32
CA ALA A 267 -25.06 0.31 -4.07
C ALA A 267 -25.75 -0.60 -5.11
N GLY A 268 -25.44 -0.32 -6.37
CA GLY A 268 -25.04 -1.32 -7.37
C GLY A 268 -23.65 -0.94 -7.86
N GLY A 269 -22.62 -1.64 -7.39
CA GLY A 269 -21.20 -1.26 -7.52
C GLY A 269 -20.58 -1.48 -8.90
N ALA A 270 -21.18 -0.90 -9.94
CA ALA A 270 -20.44 -0.54 -11.14
C ALA A 270 -20.18 0.96 -11.06
N THR A 271 -18.93 1.37 -10.83
CA THR A 271 -18.54 2.78 -10.97
C THR A 271 -19.03 3.26 -12.34
N PRO A 272 -19.66 4.44 -12.43
CA PRO A 272 -20.10 4.99 -13.71
C PRO A 272 -18.93 4.95 -14.69
N ARG A 273 -19.14 4.43 -15.91
CA ARG A 273 -18.18 4.61 -17.00
C ARG A 273 -17.90 6.11 -17.10
N GLY A 274 -16.71 6.53 -16.68
CA GLY A 274 -16.35 7.95 -16.62
C GLY A 274 -16.00 8.52 -15.23
N SER A 275 -15.93 7.73 -14.15
CA SER A 275 -15.37 8.25 -12.88
C SER A 275 -13.84 8.41 -12.92
N PHE A 276 -13.35 9.42 -12.22
CA PHE A 276 -11.93 9.73 -12.04
C PHE A 276 -11.21 8.62 -11.24
N PHE A 277 -11.88 8.05 -10.24
CA PHE A 277 -11.37 6.94 -9.44
C PHE A 277 -11.98 5.60 -9.86
N THR A 278 -11.22 4.53 -9.70
CA THR A 278 -11.78 3.18 -9.79
C THR A 278 -12.60 2.84 -8.54
N ALA A 279 -13.47 1.83 -8.63
CA ALA A 279 -14.26 1.38 -7.48
C ALA A 279 -13.39 1.02 -6.26
N ASP A 280 -12.20 0.44 -6.49
CA ASP A 280 -11.30 0.06 -5.40
C ASP A 280 -10.53 1.24 -4.83
N GLU A 281 -10.18 2.22 -5.65
CA GLU A 281 -9.60 3.46 -5.16
C GLU A 281 -10.59 4.24 -4.31
N LEU A 282 -11.88 4.26 -4.66
CA LEU A 282 -12.92 4.86 -3.82
C LEU A 282 -13.06 4.13 -2.47
N LYS A 283 -12.96 2.80 -2.45
CA LYS A 283 -12.96 2.02 -1.19
C LYS A 283 -11.73 2.36 -0.35
N GLU A 284 -10.55 2.48 -0.97
CA GLU A 284 -9.30 2.80 -0.28
C GLU A 284 -9.24 4.27 0.17
N LEU A 285 -9.85 5.20 -0.58
CA LEU A 285 -10.01 6.60 -0.19
C LEU A 285 -10.88 6.70 1.06
N LYS A 286 -12.02 5.98 1.10
CA LYS A 286 -12.87 5.88 2.30
C LYS A 286 -12.11 5.29 3.50
N PHE A 287 -11.28 4.28 3.28
CA PHE A 287 -10.44 3.70 4.32
C PHE A 287 -9.44 4.73 4.87
N THR A 288 -8.68 5.39 4.00
CA THR A 288 -7.69 6.40 4.41
C THR A 288 -8.33 7.63 5.05
N THR A 289 -9.54 8.05 4.64
CA THR A 289 -10.30 9.12 5.30
C THR A 289 -10.52 8.78 6.78
N LYS A 290 -10.97 7.55 7.08
CA LYS A 290 -11.16 7.10 8.46
C LYS A 290 -9.85 7.09 9.25
N MET A 291 -8.75 6.67 8.62
CA MET A 291 -7.44 6.61 9.26
C MET A 291 -6.89 8.01 9.59
N VAL A 292 -7.04 8.97 8.68
CA VAL A 292 -6.62 10.37 8.91
C VAL A 292 -7.50 11.05 9.95
N GLN A 293 -8.83 10.88 9.88
CA GLN A 293 -9.76 11.46 10.86
C GLN A 293 -9.54 10.91 12.28
N ARG A 294 -9.08 9.65 12.39
CA ARG A 294 -8.70 9.05 13.67
C ARG A 294 -7.39 9.63 14.21
N ASN A 295 -6.41 9.86 13.34
CA ASN A 295 -5.11 10.40 13.71
C ASN A 295 -4.49 11.20 12.55
N PHE A 296 -4.50 12.54 12.68
CA PHE A 296 -3.90 13.43 11.70
C PHE A 296 -2.38 13.22 11.55
N SER A 297 -1.70 12.68 12.56
CA SER A 297 -0.27 12.31 12.51
C SER A 297 0.01 11.03 11.72
N ASN A 298 -1.00 10.38 11.15
CA ASN A 298 -0.80 9.19 10.33
C ASN A 298 -0.30 9.55 8.92
N TYR A 299 0.99 9.88 8.82
CA TYR A 299 1.63 10.19 7.54
C TYR A 299 1.46 9.09 6.48
N SER A 300 1.39 7.82 6.89
CA SER A 300 1.19 6.73 5.93
C SER A 300 -0.18 6.76 5.27
N ALA A 301 -1.23 7.18 6.00
CA ALA A 301 -2.56 7.36 5.44
C ALA A 301 -2.60 8.56 4.47
N TRP A 302 -2.02 9.71 4.84
CA TRP A 302 -1.87 10.85 3.93
C TRP A 302 -1.09 10.50 2.66
N HIS A 303 0.02 9.79 2.81
CA HIS A 303 0.80 9.33 1.67
C HIS A 303 -0.01 8.40 0.77
N GLN A 304 -0.77 7.46 1.34
CA GLN A 304 -1.63 6.57 0.56
C GLN A 304 -2.67 7.36 -0.24
N ARG A 305 -3.30 8.39 0.34
CA ARG A 305 -4.23 9.28 -0.37
C ARG A 305 -3.56 9.96 -1.56
N GLY A 306 -2.37 10.52 -1.35
CA GLY A 306 -1.60 11.17 -2.42
C GLY A 306 -1.25 10.21 -3.55
N LEU A 307 -0.97 8.94 -3.25
CA LEU A 307 -0.74 7.91 -4.27
C LEU A 307 -2.00 7.59 -5.09
N LEU A 308 -3.17 7.53 -4.44
CA LEU A 308 -4.45 7.30 -5.14
C LEU A 308 -4.73 8.44 -6.13
N ILE A 309 -4.65 9.69 -5.66
CA ILE A 309 -4.85 10.89 -6.49
C ILE A 309 -3.82 10.94 -7.62
N LYS A 310 -2.54 10.70 -7.32
CA LYS A 310 -1.49 10.68 -8.34
C LYS A 310 -1.77 9.64 -9.43
N THR A 311 -2.20 8.45 -9.05
CA THR A 311 -2.48 7.36 -10.02
C THR A 311 -3.70 7.71 -10.87
N ALA A 312 -4.75 8.30 -10.28
CA ALA A 312 -5.92 8.78 -11.01
C ALA A 312 -5.58 9.92 -11.99
N LEU A 313 -4.77 10.89 -11.57
CA LEU A 313 -4.27 11.96 -12.45
C LEU A 313 -3.46 11.40 -13.63
N GLN A 314 -2.58 10.43 -13.39
CA GLN A 314 -1.80 9.79 -14.45
C GLN A 314 -2.70 9.10 -15.49
N ARG A 315 -3.78 8.42 -15.05
CA ARG A 315 -4.76 7.84 -15.97
C ARG A 315 -5.51 8.91 -16.76
N LEU A 316 -5.89 10.02 -16.12
CA LEU A 316 -6.55 11.14 -16.80
C LEU A 316 -5.65 11.79 -17.88
N GLN A 317 -4.34 11.88 -17.61
CA GLN A 317 -3.36 12.38 -18.59
C GLN A 317 -3.19 11.45 -19.79
N GLN A 318 -3.25 10.13 -19.56
CA GLN A 318 -3.02 9.11 -20.58
C GLN A 318 -4.30 8.71 -21.35
N GLY A 319 -5.48 9.01 -20.80
CA GLY A 319 -6.76 8.60 -21.37
C GLY A 319 -7.04 9.21 -22.74
N THR A 320 -7.43 8.36 -23.70
CA THR A 320 -7.91 8.74 -25.05
C THR A 320 -9.43 8.80 -25.10
N GLU A 321 -10.06 9.21 -24.00
CA GLU A 321 -11.51 9.24 -23.86
C GLU A 321 -12.12 10.44 -24.61
N ASP A 322 -13.41 10.38 -24.87
CA ASP A 322 -14.16 11.48 -25.47
C ASP A 322 -14.18 12.71 -24.55
N ASP A 323 -14.34 13.89 -25.14
CA ASP A 323 -14.26 15.18 -24.44
C ASP A 323 -15.27 15.28 -23.29
N VAL A 324 -16.45 14.67 -23.41
CA VAL A 324 -17.50 14.71 -22.39
C VAL A 324 -17.09 13.90 -21.15
N THR A 325 -16.60 12.68 -21.35
CA THR A 325 -16.09 11.84 -20.25
C THR A 325 -14.88 12.49 -19.58
N ARG A 326 -13.97 13.08 -20.38
CA ARG A 326 -12.78 13.76 -19.87
C ARG A 326 -13.15 14.98 -19.01
N ASP A 327 -14.12 15.79 -19.44
CA ASP A 327 -14.61 16.94 -18.67
C ASP A 327 -15.25 16.52 -17.34
N ALA A 328 -16.06 15.46 -17.35
CA ALA A 328 -16.66 14.92 -16.13
C ALA A 328 -15.59 14.49 -15.10
N LYS A 329 -14.53 13.79 -15.55
CA LYS A 329 -13.41 13.40 -14.70
C LYS A 329 -12.60 14.59 -14.18
N LEU A 330 -12.43 15.63 -14.99
CA LEU A 330 -11.75 16.85 -14.57
C LEU A 330 -12.52 17.55 -13.45
N ARG A 331 -13.84 17.67 -13.58
CA ARG A 331 -14.70 18.24 -12.53
C ARG A 331 -14.67 17.40 -11.25
N GLU A 332 -14.72 16.08 -11.37
CA GLU A 332 -14.59 15.18 -10.21
C GLU A 332 -13.21 15.31 -9.54
N ALA A 333 -12.13 15.43 -10.33
CA ALA A 333 -10.79 15.60 -9.81
C ALA A 333 -10.62 16.92 -9.03
N TRP A 334 -11.13 18.05 -9.56
CA TRP A 334 -11.13 19.33 -8.86
C TRP A 334 -11.95 19.29 -7.58
N ALA A 335 -13.16 18.72 -7.63
CA ALA A 335 -14.00 18.54 -6.45
C ALA A 335 -13.29 17.70 -5.38
N GLN A 336 -12.58 16.63 -5.77
CA GLN A 336 -11.82 15.85 -4.82
C GLN A 336 -10.66 16.64 -4.19
N LEU A 337 -9.89 17.40 -4.98
CA LEU A 337 -8.80 18.21 -4.43
C LEU A 337 -9.32 19.29 -3.46
N GLU A 338 -10.49 19.85 -3.74
CA GLU A 338 -11.16 20.81 -2.85
C GLU A 338 -11.55 20.16 -1.50
N GLU A 339 -12.06 18.93 -1.52
CA GLU A 339 -12.28 18.14 -0.30
C GLU A 339 -10.97 17.84 0.45
N GLU A 340 -9.89 17.51 -0.26
CA GLU A 340 -8.57 17.29 0.34
C GLU A 340 -8.03 18.55 1.02
N LEU A 341 -8.23 19.72 0.41
CA LEU A 341 -7.83 21.00 0.97
C LEU A 341 -8.63 21.32 2.24
N GLY A 342 -9.93 21.03 2.26
CA GLY A 342 -10.75 21.11 3.47
C GLY A 342 -10.30 20.18 4.59
N LEU A 343 -9.90 18.94 4.25
CA LEU A 343 -9.34 17.99 5.21
C LEU A 343 -8.00 18.46 5.78
N PHE A 344 -7.12 19.01 4.93
CA PHE A 344 -5.88 19.66 5.36
C PHE A 344 -6.16 20.81 6.34
N THR A 345 -7.06 21.72 5.99
CA THR A 345 -7.43 22.87 6.84
C THR A 345 -7.92 22.41 8.21
N THR A 346 -8.77 21.37 8.25
CA THR A 346 -9.23 20.78 9.52
C THR A 346 -8.06 20.22 10.33
N ALA A 347 -7.14 19.50 9.68
CA ALA A 347 -5.99 18.89 10.36
C ALA A 347 -5.08 19.94 11.03
N ILE A 348 -4.75 21.03 10.32
CA ILE A 348 -3.86 22.08 10.86
C ILE A 348 -4.51 22.92 11.95
N PHE A 349 -5.86 23.04 11.96
CA PHE A 349 -6.57 23.69 13.07
C PHE A 349 -6.67 22.78 14.31
N CYS A 350 -6.62 21.45 14.13
CA CYS A 350 -6.57 20.51 15.25
C CYS A 350 -5.18 20.37 15.85
N ASP A 351 -4.14 20.29 15.01
CA ASP A 351 -2.74 20.25 15.43
C ASP A 351 -1.84 20.94 14.39
N PRO A 352 -1.55 22.24 14.56
CA PRO A 352 -0.71 22.99 13.62
C PRO A 352 0.74 22.51 13.62
N SER A 353 1.17 21.77 14.65
CA SER A 353 2.54 21.25 14.77
C SER A 353 2.74 19.93 14.03
N ASP A 354 1.66 19.26 13.63
CA ASP A 354 1.76 17.99 12.92
C ASP A 354 2.26 18.17 11.49
N GLN A 355 3.48 17.70 11.23
CA GLN A 355 4.14 17.82 9.93
C GLN A 355 3.43 17.10 8.78
N SER A 356 2.59 16.10 9.05
CA SER A 356 2.03 15.22 8.02
C SER A 356 1.13 15.98 7.06
N ALA A 357 0.25 16.83 7.61
CA ALA A 357 -0.64 17.68 6.84
C ALA A 357 0.15 18.70 5.97
N TRP A 358 1.21 19.28 6.53
CA TRP A 358 2.08 20.24 5.82
C TRP A 358 2.86 19.64 4.66
N TYR A 359 3.30 18.38 4.77
CA TYR A 359 3.85 17.67 3.61
C TYR A 359 2.77 17.34 2.57
N TYR A 360 1.54 17.06 3.01
CA TYR A 360 0.44 16.73 2.11
C TYR A 360 -0.03 17.93 1.28
N VAL A 361 -0.12 19.14 1.86
CA VAL A 361 -0.53 20.32 1.09
C VAL A 361 0.44 20.66 -0.05
N GLN A 362 1.73 20.40 0.11
CA GLN A 362 2.71 20.55 -0.98
C GLN A 362 2.42 19.59 -2.15
N PHE A 363 1.91 18.40 -1.86
CA PHE A 363 1.43 17.48 -2.89
C PHE A 363 0.16 18.01 -3.54
N LEU A 364 -0.79 18.53 -2.77
CA LEU A 364 -2.05 19.10 -3.29
C LEU A 364 -1.79 20.26 -4.27
N SER A 365 -0.87 21.18 -3.94
CA SER A 365 -0.50 22.27 -4.85
C SER A 365 0.02 21.74 -6.20
N ARG A 366 0.88 20.71 -6.17
CA ARG A 366 1.40 20.07 -7.41
C ARG A 366 0.32 19.32 -8.18
N ALA A 367 -0.65 18.72 -7.48
CA ALA A 367 -1.78 18.04 -8.10
C ALA A 367 -2.71 19.05 -8.80
N ALA A 368 -2.99 20.20 -8.15
CA ALA A 368 -3.75 21.31 -8.73
C ALA A 368 -3.03 21.90 -9.95
N ASP A 369 -1.72 22.12 -9.87
CA ASP A 369 -0.90 22.53 -11.03
C ASP A 369 -1.05 21.54 -12.18
N THR A 370 -0.98 20.23 -11.89
CA THR A 370 -1.14 19.17 -12.89
C THR A 370 -2.50 19.24 -13.57
N LEU A 371 -3.59 19.43 -12.82
CA LEU A 371 -4.93 19.60 -13.38
C LEU A 371 -5.05 20.88 -14.22
N GLN A 372 -4.46 21.98 -13.77
CA GLN A 372 -4.43 23.22 -14.53
C GLN A 372 -3.71 23.07 -15.87
N HIS A 373 -2.65 22.26 -15.94
CA HIS A 373 -1.95 21.98 -17.19
C HIS A 373 -2.79 21.10 -18.13
N ILE A 374 -3.66 20.24 -17.57
CA ILE A 374 -4.59 19.42 -18.35
C ILE A 374 -5.76 20.26 -18.88
N SER A 375 -6.29 21.19 -18.06
CA SER A 375 -7.38 22.10 -18.42
C SER A 375 -7.18 23.50 -17.84
N PRO A 376 -6.76 24.49 -18.66
CA PRO A 376 -6.48 25.86 -18.20
C PRO A 376 -7.69 26.65 -17.69
N ALA A 377 -8.92 26.14 -17.85
CA ALA A 377 -10.16 26.83 -17.48
C ALA A 377 -10.29 27.05 -15.95
N HIS A 378 -9.71 26.17 -15.13
CA HIS A 378 -9.88 26.15 -13.66
C HIS A 378 -8.78 26.95 -12.94
N ARG A 379 -8.38 28.08 -13.52
CA ARG A 379 -7.24 28.86 -13.03
C ARG A 379 -7.47 29.47 -11.65
N ALA A 380 -8.70 29.93 -11.36
CA ALA A 380 -9.06 30.51 -10.08
C ALA A 380 -9.02 29.47 -8.95
N GLU A 381 -9.56 28.27 -9.20
CA GLU A 381 -9.51 27.16 -8.23
C GLU A 381 -8.08 26.76 -7.88
N CYS A 382 -7.16 26.77 -8.87
CA CYS A 382 -5.75 26.47 -8.63
C CYS A 382 -5.08 27.45 -7.64
N SER A 383 -5.46 28.74 -7.64
CA SER A 383 -4.88 29.70 -6.69
C SER A 383 -5.33 29.45 -5.24
N ASP A 384 -6.47 28.81 -5.03
CA ASP A 384 -6.98 28.53 -3.68
C ASP A 384 -6.08 27.56 -2.92
N PHE A 385 -5.37 26.67 -3.62
CA PHE A 385 -4.38 25.74 -3.05
C PHE A 385 -3.10 26.42 -2.54
N ILE A 386 -2.96 27.73 -2.77
CA ILE A 386 -1.91 28.57 -2.20
C ILE A 386 -2.53 29.56 -1.21
N LEU A 387 -3.62 30.23 -1.59
CA LEU A 387 -4.21 31.30 -0.78
C LEU A 387 -4.92 30.79 0.49
N ARG A 388 -5.65 29.66 0.43
CA ARG A 388 -6.36 29.14 1.60
C ARG A 388 -5.41 28.65 2.70
N PRO A 389 -4.31 27.91 2.41
CA PRO A 389 -3.31 27.61 3.42
C PRO A 389 -2.68 28.85 4.06
N ILE A 390 -2.39 29.91 3.28
CA ILE A 390 -1.89 31.18 3.82
C ILE A 390 -2.91 31.79 4.77
N GLN A 391 -4.17 31.87 4.36
CA GLN A 391 -5.26 32.42 5.18
C GLN A 391 -5.43 31.65 6.49
N ALA A 392 -5.38 30.31 6.43
CA ALA A 392 -5.41 29.48 7.64
C ALA A 392 -4.20 29.72 8.56
N CYS A 393 -3.00 29.95 8.00
CA CYS A 393 -1.83 30.34 8.80
C CYS A 393 -2.01 31.71 9.47
N ILE A 394 -2.55 32.70 8.75
CA ILE A 394 -2.85 34.04 9.30
C ILE A 394 -3.82 33.91 10.48
N GLU A 395 -4.88 33.10 10.34
CA GLU A 395 -5.85 32.85 11.40
C GLU A 395 -5.22 32.17 12.62
N LEU A 396 -4.41 31.13 12.41
CA LEU A 396 -3.68 30.43 13.48
C LEU A 396 -2.75 31.37 14.27
N LEU A 397 -1.95 32.19 13.56
CA LEU A 397 -1.03 33.14 14.19
C LEU A 397 -1.76 34.26 14.92
N THR A 398 -2.85 34.76 14.34
CA THR A 398 -3.71 35.77 15.00
C THR A 398 -4.29 35.22 16.31
N GLU A 399 -4.73 33.96 16.30
CA GLU A 399 -5.30 33.31 17.48
C GLU A 399 -4.25 33.00 18.55
N GLU A 400 -3.07 32.52 18.16
CA GLU A 400 -1.92 32.32 19.06
C GLU A 400 -1.58 33.63 19.81
N MET A 401 -1.46 34.72 19.05
CA MET A 401 -1.18 36.04 19.61
C MET A 401 -2.32 36.53 20.50
N ARG A 402 -3.59 36.26 20.15
CA ARG A 402 -4.76 36.60 20.97
C ARG A 402 -4.77 35.85 22.31
N LEU A 403 -4.36 34.58 22.31
CA LEU A 403 -4.28 33.75 23.51
C LEU A 403 -3.04 34.06 24.37
N GLY A 404 -1.99 34.63 23.77
CA GLY A 404 -0.74 34.94 24.46
C GLY A 404 0.04 33.68 24.87
N GLU A 405 -0.28 32.54 24.27
CA GLU A 405 0.41 31.28 24.49
C GLU A 405 1.63 31.21 23.56
N GLU A 406 2.82 30.95 24.11
CA GLU A 406 3.97 30.53 23.31
C GLU A 406 3.75 29.09 22.82
N THR A 407 2.84 28.94 21.87
CA THR A 407 2.66 27.68 21.16
C THR A 407 3.78 27.56 20.15
N ASP A 408 4.38 26.38 20.01
CA ASP A 408 5.44 26.18 19.00
C ASP A 408 4.79 25.96 17.62
N MET A 409 4.15 26.99 17.04
CA MET A 409 3.58 26.92 15.69
C MET A 409 4.68 27.09 14.62
N TYR A 410 5.68 26.22 14.66
CA TYR A 410 6.79 26.19 13.71
C TYR A 410 6.30 26.09 12.26
N TRP A 411 5.36 25.19 11.97
CA TRP A 411 4.96 24.89 10.59
C TRP A 411 4.17 25.99 9.89
N PRO A 412 3.15 26.63 10.49
CA PRO A 412 2.52 27.81 9.89
C PRO A 412 3.53 28.91 9.53
N ARG A 413 4.45 29.22 10.45
CA ARG A 413 5.52 30.21 10.23
C ARG A 413 6.46 29.80 9.09
N TYR A 414 6.88 28.53 9.08
CA TYR A 414 7.74 27.99 8.04
C TYR A 414 7.06 28.00 6.67
N TYR A 415 5.76 27.69 6.62
CA TYR A 415 4.97 27.72 5.40
C TYR A 415 4.87 29.15 4.85
N LEU A 416 4.48 30.12 5.67
CA LEU A 416 4.42 31.54 5.29
C LEU A 416 5.80 32.05 4.82
N PHE A 417 6.86 31.75 5.56
CA PHE A 417 8.23 32.11 5.19
C PHE A 417 8.59 31.56 3.80
N SER A 418 8.29 30.29 3.55
CA SER A 418 8.60 29.63 2.28
C SER A 418 7.83 30.24 1.11
N VAL A 419 6.55 30.56 1.30
CA VAL A 419 5.69 31.13 0.24
C VAL A 419 6.06 32.58 -0.08
N LEU A 420 6.34 33.41 0.94
CA LEU A 420 6.84 34.78 0.75
C LEU A 420 8.23 34.81 0.11
N LEU A 421 9.09 33.83 0.44
CA LEU A 421 10.41 33.72 -0.18
C LEU A 421 10.30 33.40 -1.67
N ALA A 422 9.39 32.48 -2.02
CA ALA A 422 9.15 32.09 -3.41
C ALA A 422 8.58 33.25 -4.26
N SER A 423 7.84 34.19 -3.65
CA SER A 423 7.29 35.34 -4.37
C SER A 423 8.34 36.40 -4.73
N CYS A 424 9.50 36.43 -4.06
CA CYS A 424 10.58 37.38 -4.33
C CYS A 424 11.28 37.14 -5.69
N GLY A 425 11.37 35.88 -6.15
CA GLY A 425 12.17 35.49 -7.33
C GLY A 425 11.42 35.41 -8.66
N CYS A 426 10.13 35.77 -8.72
CA CYS A 426 9.28 35.50 -9.88
C CYS A 426 9.35 36.55 -11.02
N GLY A 427 10.23 37.54 -10.94
CA GLY A 427 10.34 38.64 -11.93
C GLY A 427 10.69 38.24 -13.38
N ASN A 428 11.04 36.98 -13.66
CA ASN A 428 11.47 36.52 -14.99
C ASN A 428 10.68 35.32 -15.57
N SER A 429 9.53 34.93 -14.99
CA SER A 429 8.75 33.80 -15.52
C SER A 429 7.63 34.25 -16.48
N ASN A 430 7.65 33.75 -17.72
CA ASN A 430 6.71 34.06 -18.80
C ASN A 430 5.26 33.53 -18.61
N SER A 431 4.87 33.04 -17.42
CA SER A 431 3.51 32.58 -17.19
C SER A 431 2.69 33.59 -16.39
N ASP A 432 1.69 34.20 -17.05
CA ASP A 432 0.73 35.14 -16.44
C ASP A 432 0.08 34.59 -15.16
N THR A 433 -0.03 33.27 -15.06
CA THR A 433 -0.56 32.56 -13.89
C THR A 433 0.29 32.77 -12.64
N LYS A 434 1.61 32.56 -12.78
CA LYS A 434 2.54 32.60 -11.67
C LYS A 434 2.71 34.03 -11.17
N ASN A 435 2.68 34.99 -12.10
CA ASN A 435 2.75 36.42 -11.79
C ASN A 435 1.52 36.89 -10.98
N ARG A 436 0.31 36.39 -11.28
CA ARG A 436 -0.90 36.74 -10.52
C ARG A 436 -0.95 36.10 -9.14
N ALA A 437 -0.59 34.82 -9.02
CA ALA A 437 -0.50 34.15 -7.71
C ALA A 437 0.56 34.82 -6.83
N THR A 438 1.71 35.19 -7.41
CA THR A 438 2.75 36.00 -6.74
C THR A 438 2.20 37.33 -6.27
N ALA A 439 1.46 38.06 -7.11
CA ALA A 439 0.83 39.32 -6.73
C ALA A 439 -0.19 39.16 -5.59
N ALA A 440 -0.98 38.08 -5.59
CA ALA A 440 -1.94 37.77 -4.54
C ALA A 440 -1.26 37.42 -3.21
N VAL A 441 -0.20 36.61 -3.24
CA VAL A 441 0.64 36.31 -2.06
C VAL A 441 1.26 37.59 -1.50
N THR A 442 1.79 38.45 -2.37
CA THR A 442 2.37 39.73 -1.97
C THR A 442 1.31 40.66 -1.39
N ALA A 443 0.08 40.67 -1.91
CA ALA A 443 -1.03 41.43 -1.33
C ALA A 443 -1.40 40.98 0.11
N LEU A 444 -1.23 39.69 0.43
CA LEU A 444 -1.45 39.15 1.77
C LEU A 444 -0.30 39.45 2.76
N ALA A 445 0.83 40.02 2.30
CA ALA A 445 1.94 40.37 3.19
C ALA A 445 1.52 41.32 4.32
N ARG A 446 0.57 42.22 4.04
CA ARG A 446 0.04 43.14 5.06
C ARG A 446 -0.78 42.41 6.13
N ASP A 447 -1.56 41.41 5.74
CA ASP A 447 -2.36 40.63 6.68
C ASP A 447 -1.48 39.70 7.50
N ILE A 448 -0.43 39.13 6.90
CA ILE A 448 0.61 38.39 7.63
C ILE A 448 1.31 39.30 8.66
N ARG A 449 1.69 40.53 8.26
CA ARG A 449 2.29 41.52 9.17
C ARG A 449 1.38 41.82 10.36
N ARG A 450 0.08 42.04 10.11
CA ARG A 450 -0.92 42.27 11.17
C ARG A 450 -1.08 41.08 12.11
N ALA A 451 -0.96 39.86 11.60
CA ALA A 451 -1.02 38.63 12.39
C ALA A 451 0.26 38.37 13.21
N LEU A 452 1.40 38.95 12.81
CA LEU A 452 2.66 38.85 13.54
C LEU A 452 2.86 39.98 14.56
N CYS A 453 2.23 41.14 14.37
CA CYS A 453 2.39 42.29 15.27
C CYS A 453 1.16 43.23 15.27
N HIS A 454 0.68 43.57 16.47
CA HIS A 454 -0.42 44.53 16.66
C HIS A 454 0.04 45.94 17.07
N THR A 455 1.28 46.12 17.51
CA THR A 455 1.76 47.40 18.06
C THR A 455 2.29 48.36 17.01
N ASP A 456 2.83 47.83 15.90
CA ASP A 456 3.32 48.61 14.74
C ASP A 456 2.50 48.28 13.50
N LEU A 457 1.21 48.66 13.54
CA LEU A 457 0.31 48.51 12.39
C LEU A 457 0.84 49.35 11.22
N PRO A 458 1.00 48.77 10.02
CA PRO A 458 1.46 49.51 8.85
C PRO A 458 0.47 50.64 8.53
N SER A 459 1.00 51.81 8.15
CA SER A 459 0.20 52.84 7.49
C SER A 459 -0.47 52.23 6.26
N ASP A 460 -1.72 52.60 5.94
CA ASP A 460 -2.39 52.17 4.70
C ASP A 460 -1.62 52.59 3.42
N THR A 461 -0.58 53.42 3.57
CA THR A 461 0.34 53.86 2.52
C THR A 461 1.67 53.08 2.44
N SER A 462 1.84 52.02 3.25
CA SER A 462 3.05 51.16 3.30
C SER A 462 3.29 50.45 1.96
N ASP A 463 4.53 50.44 1.47
CA ASP A 463 4.91 49.67 0.28
C ASP A 463 4.77 48.17 0.58
N ILE A 464 4.10 47.43 -0.31
CA ILE A 464 3.84 46.01 -0.14
C ILE A 464 5.16 45.21 -0.13
N GLU A 465 6.17 45.70 -0.85
CA GLU A 465 7.52 45.12 -0.85
C GLU A 465 8.21 45.29 0.52
N GLU A 466 7.97 46.41 1.20
CA GLU A 466 8.45 46.66 2.56
C GLU A 466 7.74 45.76 3.57
N ASP A 467 6.41 45.64 3.47
CA ASP A 467 5.61 44.72 4.30
C ASP A 467 6.11 43.26 4.14
N ARG A 468 6.40 42.83 2.90
CA ARG A 468 6.93 41.49 2.62
C ARG A 468 8.30 41.27 3.24
N LEU A 469 9.22 42.22 3.07
CA LEU A 469 10.58 42.11 3.60
C LEU A 469 10.59 42.09 5.12
N TRP A 470 9.72 42.88 5.75
CA TRP A 470 9.52 42.88 7.19
C TRP A 470 9.04 41.50 7.67
N CYS A 471 7.98 40.95 7.05
CA CYS A 471 7.46 39.62 7.39
C CYS A 471 8.54 38.53 7.29
N LEU A 472 9.34 38.54 6.23
CA LEU A 472 10.43 37.59 6.04
C LEU A 472 11.48 37.66 7.15
N ARG A 473 11.81 38.86 7.64
CA ARG A 473 12.77 39.05 8.75
C ARG A 473 12.21 38.52 10.06
N GLU A 474 10.97 38.86 10.39
CA GLU A 474 10.32 38.42 11.62
C GLU A 474 10.13 36.90 11.65
N LEU A 475 9.57 36.32 10.58
CA LEU A 475 9.40 34.87 10.47
C LEU A 475 10.74 34.13 10.55
N ALA A 476 11.80 34.64 9.91
CA ALA A 476 13.13 34.05 10.03
C ALA A 476 13.67 34.10 11.46
N ALA A 477 13.46 35.20 12.19
CA ALA A 477 13.87 35.32 13.58
C ALA A 477 13.13 34.32 14.49
N GLU A 478 11.82 34.16 14.30
CA GLU A 478 11.02 33.18 15.03
C GLU A 478 11.43 31.74 14.69
N LEU A 479 11.67 31.42 13.41
CA LEU A 479 12.13 30.10 12.99
C LEU A 479 13.52 29.75 13.55
N VAL A 480 14.43 30.72 13.65
CA VAL A 480 15.74 30.53 14.30
C VAL A 480 15.58 30.24 15.80
N ARG A 481 14.60 30.88 16.46
CA ARG A 481 14.30 30.64 17.88
C ARG A 481 13.69 29.25 18.10
N ALA A 482 12.75 28.85 17.25
CA ALA A 482 12.09 27.55 17.32
C ALA A 482 13.01 26.39 16.89
N ASP A 483 13.88 26.61 15.88
CA ASP A 483 14.85 25.62 15.40
C ASP A 483 16.27 26.21 15.25
N PRO A 484 17.04 26.24 16.35
CA PRO A 484 18.41 26.73 16.34
C PRO A 484 19.35 25.88 15.47
N MET A 485 19.05 24.60 15.24
CA MET A 485 19.91 23.71 14.44
C MET A 485 19.88 24.08 12.96
N ARG A 486 18.77 24.63 12.47
CA ARG A 486 18.61 25.12 11.09
C ARG A 486 18.80 26.64 10.94
N ALA A 487 19.28 27.34 11.97
CA ALA A 487 19.45 28.79 11.95
C ALA A 487 20.27 29.34 10.76
N GLY A 488 21.34 28.63 10.37
CA GLY A 488 22.17 29.00 9.22
C GLY A 488 21.40 28.97 7.90
N MET A 489 20.47 28.01 7.75
CA MET A 489 19.62 27.88 6.56
C MET A 489 18.67 29.08 6.43
N TYR A 490 17.94 29.42 7.50
CA TYR A 490 16.98 30.54 7.45
C TYR A 490 17.68 31.88 7.16
N ARG A 491 18.83 32.13 7.81
CA ARG A 491 19.62 33.35 7.57
C ARG A 491 20.14 33.43 6.14
N SER A 492 20.59 32.30 5.58
CA SER A 492 21.06 32.25 4.18
C SER A 492 19.93 32.50 3.18
N LEU A 493 18.75 31.92 3.42
CA LEU A 493 17.58 32.11 2.55
C LEU A 493 17.09 33.57 2.60
N LEU A 494 17.04 34.17 3.79
CA LEU A 494 16.68 35.58 3.95
C LEU A 494 17.68 36.50 3.25
N ALA A 495 18.99 36.25 3.39
CA ALA A 495 20.02 37.05 2.73
C ALA A 495 19.87 37.03 1.20
N ALA A 496 19.55 35.88 0.61
CA ALA A 496 19.34 35.73 -0.83
C ALA A 496 18.07 36.44 -1.35
N ALA A 497 17.08 36.70 -0.49
CA ALA A 497 15.88 37.45 -0.88
C ALA A 497 16.01 38.97 -0.68
N VAL A 498 16.99 39.41 0.12
CA VAL A 498 17.30 40.83 0.36
C VAL A 498 18.32 41.37 -0.65
N SER A 499 19.14 40.48 -1.24
CA SER A 499 20.10 40.77 -2.31
C SER A 499 19.44 40.87 -3.68
#